data_AF-A0A1V6QLD6-F1
#
_entry.id   AF-A0A1V6QLD6-F1
#
_cell.length_a   1.000
_cell.length_b   1.000
_cell.length_c   1.000
_cell.angle_alpha   90.00
_cell.angle_beta   90.00
_cell.angle_gamma   90.00
#
_symmetry.space_group_name_H-M   'P 1'
#
loop_
_entity.id
_entity.type
_entity.pdbx_description
1 polymer ?
#
loop_
_entity_poly.entity_id
_entity_poly.type
_entity_poly.pdbx_seq_one_letter_code
_entity_poly.pdbx_strand_id
1 'polypeptide(L)'
;MTLFILTETSAGYALLKAKDKKLLKRDDIAEEASTAEGVSNLLKLKSFQKFDSAATALEEAASIMEGKVTPRLASLLDGIKEEKKVSLAVADVKLGNAISKLPGLDIQLVADSTTNDIYRAIREHLTTLIPGLMPSDMSTMSLGLSHSLARHKLKFSPDKIDTMIVQAIGLLDDLDKELNTYAMRVKEWYGWHFPELAKILNDNIAYAKLVLKMGMRSNWETADLAEVLPEEIEGAVKAAADRSMGTEISEDDLENIQALAEQVVGFAEYRSQLASYLTSRMNAIAPNLTALVGDLVGARLIAHAGSLTNLSKSPASTIQILGAEKALFRALKTKHDTPKYGLIYHASLIGQATGRNKGKMARILAAKASLGIRVDSLAEWADDVTEEEKAALGNEARFSLERKLAGMEGKPMKPRGVAIAPNGVQAEKFDLKEARKYNSDADALISEEPASAKKSKKEKKLVEEVEDEEMADADSDEEDSESEDESPKKKSKKSKDSDLEALAAKAGLSVKRYQRKLERGEITFDAEGNPTSVSKKDLKKAKKESKKSSKDEGKKRKRSEDDGEKKKKKKSKGE
;
A
#
# COMPACT_ATOMS: atom_id res chain seq x y z
N MET A 1 -63.08 -5.05 -30.49
CA MET A 1 -61.71 -4.58 -30.74
C MET A 1 -60.86 -5.79 -31.06
N THR A 2 -59.85 -5.65 -31.92
CA THR A 2 -58.81 -6.67 -32.05
C THR A 2 -57.87 -6.53 -30.85
N LEU A 3 -57.53 -7.65 -30.21
CA LEU A 3 -56.64 -7.67 -29.05
C LEU A 3 -55.24 -8.08 -29.51
N PHE A 4 -54.27 -7.20 -29.28
CA PHE A 4 -52.85 -7.49 -29.44
C PHE A 4 -52.19 -7.61 -28.08
N ILE A 5 -51.15 -8.44 -28.01
CA ILE A 5 -50.37 -8.65 -26.81
C ILE A 5 -48.92 -8.37 -27.16
N LEU A 6 -48.35 -7.36 -26.50
CA LEU A 6 -46.93 -7.04 -26.62
C LEU A 6 -46.15 -7.90 -25.65
N THR A 7 -45.24 -8.73 -26.16
CA THR A 7 -44.36 -9.57 -25.35
C THR A 7 -42.91 -9.19 -25.60
N GLU A 8 -42.20 -8.94 -24.51
CA GLU A 8 -40.78 -8.61 -24.51
C GLU A 8 -39.98 -9.87 -24.18
N THR A 9 -38.96 -10.17 -24.98
CA THR A 9 -38.09 -11.32 -24.81
C THR A 9 -36.63 -10.89 -24.94
N SER A 10 -35.70 -11.73 -24.47
CA SER A 10 -34.26 -11.48 -24.67
C SER A 10 -33.85 -11.50 -26.14
N ALA A 11 -34.65 -12.11 -27.01
CA ALA A 11 -34.40 -12.20 -28.44
C ALA A 11 -35.00 -11.03 -29.25
N GLY A 12 -35.98 -10.30 -28.69
CA GLY A 12 -36.72 -9.28 -29.43
C GLY A 12 -38.12 -9.00 -28.90
N TYR A 13 -38.85 -8.16 -29.64
CA TYR A 13 -40.25 -7.86 -29.38
C TYR A 13 -41.15 -8.76 -30.23
N ALA A 14 -42.14 -9.38 -29.59
CA ALA A 14 -43.16 -10.17 -30.25
C ALA A 14 -44.53 -9.52 -30.09
N LEU A 15 -45.23 -9.35 -31.21
CA LEU A 15 -46.62 -8.91 -31.23
C LEU A 15 -47.53 -10.09 -31.59
N LEU A 16 -48.32 -10.52 -30.63
CA LEU A 16 -49.25 -11.64 -30.77
C LEU A 16 -50.67 -11.10 -30.95
N LYS A 17 -51.40 -11.63 -31.92
CA LYS A 17 -52.83 -11.34 -32.15
C LYS A 17 -53.67 -12.44 -31.53
N ALA A 18 -54.59 -12.07 -30.64
CA ALA A 18 -55.58 -13.01 -30.13
C ALA A 18 -56.61 -13.32 -31.23
N LYS A 19 -56.96 -14.61 -31.40
CA LYS A 19 -58.04 -14.99 -32.33
C LYS A 19 -59.41 -14.58 -31.80
N ASP A 20 -59.59 -14.62 -30.48
CA ASP A 20 -60.83 -14.22 -29.81
C ASP A 20 -60.80 -12.80 -29.25
N LYS A 21 -61.82 -12.01 -29.59
CA LYS A 21 -61.96 -10.60 -29.17
C LYS A 21 -62.30 -10.41 -27.68
N LYS A 22 -62.72 -11.47 -26.98
CA LYS A 22 -63.11 -11.46 -25.56
C LYS A 22 -62.20 -12.34 -24.70
N LEU A 23 -61.00 -12.66 -25.18
CA LEU A 23 -60.08 -13.60 -24.52
C LEU A 23 -59.88 -13.26 -23.03
N LEU A 24 -59.64 -11.99 -22.70
CA LEU A 24 -59.41 -11.49 -21.33
C LEU A 24 -60.60 -11.56 -20.37
N LYS A 25 -61.80 -11.97 -20.84
CA LYS A 25 -63.02 -12.08 -20.03
C LYS A 25 -63.41 -13.53 -19.74
N ARG A 26 -62.60 -14.50 -20.18
CA ARG A 26 -62.83 -15.93 -19.93
C ARG A 26 -62.03 -16.36 -18.70
N ASP A 27 -62.64 -17.20 -17.88
CA ASP A 27 -61.97 -17.79 -16.71
C ASP A 27 -61.21 -19.09 -17.09
N ASP A 28 -61.51 -19.67 -18.26
CA ASP A 28 -60.96 -20.97 -18.73
C ASP A 28 -59.57 -20.87 -19.39
N ILE A 29 -58.97 -19.67 -19.44
CA ILE A 29 -57.71 -19.41 -20.17
C ILE A 29 -56.57 -20.29 -19.65
N ALA A 30 -56.50 -20.50 -18.33
CA ALA A 30 -55.43 -21.27 -17.71
C ALA A 30 -55.46 -22.76 -18.11
N GLU A 31 -56.65 -23.32 -18.33
CA GLU A 31 -56.81 -24.73 -18.71
C GLU A 31 -56.50 -24.94 -20.20
N GLU A 32 -57.04 -24.09 -21.07
CA GLU A 32 -56.80 -24.16 -22.53
C GLU A 32 -55.34 -23.83 -22.89
N ALA A 33 -54.71 -22.92 -22.14
CA ALA A 33 -53.34 -22.48 -22.40
C ALA A 33 -52.25 -23.40 -21.78
N SER A 34 -52.64 -24.50 -21.15
CA SER A 34 -51.70 -25.48 -20.57
C SER A 34 -50.92 -26.25 -21.64
N THR A 35 -51.48 -26.41 -22.85
CA THR A 35 -50.86 -27.15 -23.95
C THR A 35 -50.36 -26.22 -25.05
N ALA A 36 -49.25 -26.59 -25.70
CA ALA A 36 -48.66 -25.80 -26.79
C ALA A 36 -49.64 -25.61 -27.98
N GLU A 37 -50.44 -26.63 -28.28
CA GLU A 37 -51.48 -26.56 -29.32
C GLU A 37 -52.61 -25.61 -28.93
N GLY A 38 -53.03 -25.63 -27.66
CA GLY A 38 -54.03 -24.70 -27.12
C GLY A 38 -53.57 -23.24 -27.24
N VAL A 39 -52.33 -22.94 -26.87
CA VAL A 39 -51.79 -21.57 -26.97
C VAL A 39 -51.67 -21.08 -28.42
N SER A 40 -51.23 -21.93 -29.35
CA SER A 40 -51.20 -21.62 -30.79
C SER A 40 -52.61 -21.46 -31.40
N ASN A 41 -53.59 -22.14 -30.80
CA ASN A 41 -54.99 -21.96 -31.16
C ASN A 41 -55.53 -20.61 -30.67
N LEU A 42 -55.14 -20.14 -29.48
CA LEU A 42 -55.59 -18.87 -28.91
C LEU A 42 -54.87 -17.65 -29.50
N LEU A 43 -53.57 -17.77 -29.76
CA LEU A 43 -52.68 -16.68 -30.15
C LEU A 43 -51.97 -16.99 -31.46
N LYS A 44 -51.92 -15.99 -32.35
CA LYS A 44 -51.13 -16.08 -33.59
C LYS A 44 -50.11 -14.94 -33.64
N LEU A 45 -48.87 -15.27 -33.97
CA LEU A 45 -47.83 -14.26 -34.21
C LEU A 45 -48.20 -13.35 -35.39
N LYS A 46 -48.24 -12.03 -35.14
CA LYS A 46 -48.44 -11.02 -36.20
C LYS A 46 -47.10 -10.49 -36.70
N SER A 47 -46.23 -10.07 -35.78
CA SER A 47 -44.89 -9.58 -36.10
C SER A 47 -43.91 -9.94 -35.00
N PHE A 48 -42.68 -10.25 -35.40
CA PHE A 48 -41.56 -10.47 -34.50
C PHE A 48 -40.39 -9.61 -34.97
N GLN A 49 -39.92 -8.72 -34.11
CA GLN A 49 -38.76 -7.89 -34.37
C GLN A 49 -37.60 -8.40 -33.52
N LYS A 50 -36.68 -9.10 -34.17
CA LYS A 50 -35.48 -9.66 -33.54
C LYS A 50 -34.47 -8.54 -33.21
N PHE A 51 -33.73 -8.72 -32.12
CA PHE A 51 -32.55 -7.90 -31.84
C PHE A 51 -31.34 -8.42 -32.63
N ASP A 52 -30.64 -7.51 -33.30
CA ASP A 52 -29.52 -7.87 -34.18
C ASP A 52 -28.22 -8.07 -33.39
N SER A 53 -28.07 -7.37 -32.26
CA SER A 53 -26.88 -7.43 -31.42
C SER A 53 -27.21 -7.39 -29.92
N ALA A 54 -26.28 -7.86 -29.09
CA ALA A 54 -26.40 -7.78 -27.63
C ALA A 54 -26.37 -6.33 -27.12
N ALA A 55 -25.69 -5.41 -27.83
CA ALA A 55 -25.65 -3.99 -27.47
C ALA A 55 -27.02 -3.33 -27.68
N THR A 56 -27.65 -3.56 -28.83
CA THR A 56 -29.02 -3.09 -29.08
C THR A 56 -30.00 -3.70 -28.09
N ALA A 57 -29.86 -4.99 -27.76
CA ALA A 57 -30.73 -5.64 -26.78
C ALA A 57 -30.58 -5.04 -25.37
N LEU A 58 -29.38 -4.60 -25.00
CA LEU A 58 -29.11 -3.91 -23.73
C LEU A 58 -29.79 -2.54 -23.68
N GLU A 59 -29.61 -1.72 -24.73
CA GLU A 59 -30.22 -0.38 -24.81
C GLU A 59 -31.76 -0.45 -24.76
N GLU A 60 -32.33 -1.40 -25.49
CA GLU A 60 -33.75 -1.69 -25.48
C GLU A 60 -34.21 -2.13 -24.08
N ALA A 61 -33.53 -3.11 -23.46
CA ALA A 61 -33.86 -3.56 -22.10
C ALA A 61 -33.72 -2.46 -21.03
N ALA A 62 -32.72 -1.58 -21.16
CA ALA A 62 -32.53 -0.44 -20.26
C ALA A 62 -33.67 0.58 -20.40
N SER A 63 -34.08 0.87 -21.64
CA SER A 63 -35.18 1.80 -21.94
C SER A 63 -36.52 1.26 -21.44
N ILE A 64 -36.79 -0.04 -21.62
CA ILE A 64 -37.98 -0.71 -21.09
C ILE A 64 -38.02 -0.64 -19.56
N MET A 65 -36.90 -0.88 -18.87
CA MET A 65 -36.83 -0.78 -17.40
C MET A 65 -37.21 0.62 -16.90
N GLU A 66 -36.86 1.66 -17.66
CA GLU A 66 -37.23 3.05 -17.37
C GLU A 66 -38.66 3.39 -17.84
N GLY A 67 -39.34 2.48 -18.52
CA GLY A 67 -40.67 2.68 -19.10
C GLY A 67 -40.67 3.63 -20.31
N LYS A 68 -39.54 3.79 -21.00
CA LYS A 68 -39.41 4.62 -22.19
C LYS A 68 -39.68 3.80 -23.45
N VAL A 69 -40.40 4.40 -24.39
CA VAL A 69 -40.64 3.79 -25.71
C VAL A 69 -39.43 4.06 -26.62
N THR A 70 -38.84 2.99 -27.14
CA THR A 70 -37.74 3.08 -28.10
C THR A 70 -38.25 3.24 -29.55
N PRO A 71 -37.40 3.74 -30.47
CA PRO A 71 -37.76 3.82 -31.88
C PRO A 71 -38.13 2.47 -32.51
N ARG A 72 -37.49 1.37 -32.07
CA ARG A 72 -37.86 0.02 -32.53
C ARG A 72 -39.25 -0.37 -32.06
N LEU A 73 -39.56 -0.17 -30.77
CA LEU A 73 -40.90 -0.44 -30.25
C LEU A 73 -41.97 0.41 -30.96
N ALA A 74 -41.67 1.69 -31.24
CA ALA A 74 -42.54 2.54 -32.05
C ALA A 74 -42.75 1.98 -33.47
N SER A 75 -41.68 1.53 -34.14
CA SER A 75 -41.77 0.92 -35.49
C SER A 75 -42.61 -0.37 -35.51
N LEU A 76 -42.56 -1.17 -34.44
CA LEU A 76 -43.38 -2.36 -34.30
C LEU A 76 -44.86 -2.01 -34.15
N LEU A 77 -45.16 -0.98 -33.36
CA LEU A 77 -46.53 -0.51 -33.11
C LEU A 77 -47.13 0.20 -34.33
N ASP A 78 -46.32 0.80 -35.21
CA ASP A 78 -46.80 1.40 -36.45
C ASP A 78 -47.51 0.38 -37.36
N GLY A 79 -47.08 -0.89 -37.36
CA GLY A 79 -47.74 -1.99 -38.08
C GLY A 79 -49.14 -2.35 -37.55
N ILE A 80 -49.62 -1.68 -36.50
CA ILE A 80 -50.94 -1.86 -35.90
C ILE A 80 -51.91 -0.74 -36.31
N LYS A 81 -51.41 0.39 -36.84
CA LYS A 81 -52.21 1.58 -37.20
C LYS A 81 -53.31 1.33 -38.24
N GLU A 82 -53.14 0.31 -39.09
CA GLU A 82 -54.10 -0.03 -40.14
C GLU A 82 -55.40 -0.67 -39.61
N GLU A 83 -55.41 -1.19 -38.38
CA GLU A 83 -56.60 -1.83 -37.80
C GLU A 83 -57.48 -0.83 -37.03
N LYS A 84 -58.78 -0.79 -37.34
CA LYS A 84 -59.74 0.08 -36.64
C LYS A 84 -60.15 -0.51 -35.29
N LYS A 85 -60.03 0.28 -34.20
CA LYS A 85 -60.40 -0.07 -32.81
C LYS A 85 -59.57 -1.22 -32.22
N VAL A 86 -58.33 -0.91 -31.88
CA VAL A 86 -57.33 -1.84 -31.32
C VAL A 86 -57.26 -1.75 -29.80
N SER A 87 -57.15 -2.91 -29.15
CA SER A 87 -56.76 -3.01 -27.75
C SER A 87 -55.38 -3.68 -27.63
N LEU A 88 -54.50 -3.13 -26.80
CA LEU A 88 -53.14 -3.64 -26.57
C LEU A 88 -52.97 -4.04 -25.11
N ALA A 89 -52.66 -5.31 -24.90
CA ALA A 89 -52.22 -5.82 -23.61
C ALA A 89 -50.71 -5.59 -23.42
N VAL A 90 -50.35 -4.98 -22.29
CA VAL A 90 -48.96 -4.73 -21.88
C VAL A 90 -48.79 -5.18 -20.43
N ALA A 91 -47.69 -5.86 -20.10
CA ALA A 91 -47.46 -6.41 -18.77
C ALA A 91 -47.15 -5.32 -17.72
N ASP A 92 -46.46 -4.24 -18.09
CA ASP A 92 -46.12 -3.13 -17.19
C ASP A 92 -47.00 -1.90 -17.48
N VAL A 93 -47.63 -1.38 -16.43
CA VAL A 93 -48.46 -0.18 -16.45
C VAL A 93 -47.65 1.06 -16.85
N LYS A 94 -46.38 1.17 -16.42
CA LYS A 94 -45.53 2.34 -16.75
C LYS A 94 -45.24 2.42 -18.24
N LEU A 95 -44.84 1.28 -18.82
CA LEU A 95 -44.62 1.17 -20.26
C LEU A 95 -45.93 1.40 -21.04
N GLY A 96 -47.03 0.83 -20.56
CA GLY A 96 -48.36 1.09 -21.13
C GLY A 96 -48.69 2.58 -21.20
N ASN A 97 -48.52 3.30 -20.09
CA ASN A 97 -48.74 4.75 -20.04
C ASN A 97 -47.82 5.52 -21.00
N ALA A 98 -46.59 5.07 -21.22
CA ALA A 98 -45.68 5.67 -22.18
C ALA A 98 -46.10 5.41 -23.64
N ILE A 99 -46.58 4.20 -23.95
CA ILE A 99 -47.12 3.84 -25.26
C ILE A 99 -48.39 4.66 -25.59
N SER A 100 -49.26 4.87 -24.60
CA SER A 100 -50.48 5.68 -24.76
C SER A 100 -50.20 7.13 -25.17
N LYS A 101 -49.02 7.67 -24.82
CA LYS A 101 -48.60 9.03 -25.17
C LYS A 101 -48.02 9.15 -26.58
N LEU A 102 -47.89 8.04 -27.33
CA LEU A 102 -47.34 8.08 -28.69
C LEU A 102 -48.32 8.76 -29.68
N PRO A 103 -47.84 9.69 -30.52
CA PRO A 103 -48.68 10.37 -31.48
C PRO A 103 -49.14 9.43 -32.60
N GLY A 104 -50.44 9.45 -32.91
CA GLY A 104 -51.03 8.74 -34.06
C GLY A 104 -51.45 7.28 -33.80
N LEU A 105 -51.53 6.83 -32.54
CA LEU A 105 -52.02 5.52 -32.13
C LEU A 105 -53.22 5.68 -31.19
N ASP A 106 -54.44 5.45 -31.69
CA ASP A 106 -55.65 5.41 -30.86
C ASP A 106 -55.88 3.98 -30.35
N ILE A 107 -55.16 3.61 -29.28
CA ILE A 107 -55.12 2.25 -28.72
C ILE A 107 -55.75 2.26 -27.31
N GLN A 108 -56.67 1.32 -27.06
CA GLN A 108 -57.13 1.02 -25.70
C GLN A 108 -56.17 0.06 -25.00
N LEU A 109 -55.43 0.58 -24.04
CA LEU A 109 -54.42 -0.18 -23.31
C LEU A 109 -55.04 -0.96 -22.15
N VAL A 110 -54.64 -2.22 -22.01
CA VAL A 110 -55.04 -3.11 -20.91
C VAL A 110 -53.78 -3.59 -20.22
N ALA A 111 -53.61 -3.24 -18.96
CA ALA A 111 -52.43 -3.56 -18.16
C ALA A 111 -52.88 -4.03 -16.77
N ASP A 112 -53.80 -4.98 -16.79
CA ASP A 112 -54.55 -5.43 -15.62
C ASP A 112 -54.11 -6.85 -15.26
N SER A 113 -54.44 -7.30 -14.04
CA SER A 113 -54.12 -8.66 -13.56
C SER A 113 -54.71 -9.79 -14.43
N THR A 114 -55.74 -9.50 -15.22
CA THR A 114 -56.37 -10.43 -16.18
C THR A 114 -55.44 -10.85 -17.31
N THR A 115 -54.36 -10.11 -17.55
CA THR A 115 -53.37 -10.42 -18.59
C THR A 115 -52.29 -11.40 -18.12
N ASN A 116 -52.15 -11.63 -16.82
CA ASN A 116 -51.05 -12.40 -16.23
C ASN A 116 -51.01 -13.86 -16.69
N ASP A 117 -52.15 -14.53 -16.74
CA ASP A 117 -52.23 -15.94 -17.16
C ASP A 117 -51.84 -16.11 -18.63
N ILE A 118 -52.19 -15.13 -19.46
CA ILE A 118 -51.80 -15.11 -20.87
C ILE A 118 -50.27 -14.91 -21.00
N TYR A 119 -49.69 -13.96 -20.26
CA TYR A 119 -48.24 -13.77 -20.26
C TYR A 119 -47.48 -14.99 -19.73
N ARG A 120 -48.04 -15.71 -18.75
CA ARG A 120 -47.47 -16.96 -18.25
C ARG A 120 -47.47 -18.04 -19.35
N ALA A 121 -48.61 -18.24 -20.00
CA ALA A 121 -48.73 -19.21 -21.09
C ALA A 121 -47.81 -18.88 -22.28
N ILE A 122 -47.70 -17.60 -22.65
CA ILE A 122 -46.79 -17.14 -23.72
C ILE A 122 -45.33 -17.44 -23.35
N ARG A 123 -44.92 -17.25 -22.10
CA ARG A 123 -43.55 -17.52 -21.66
C ARG A 123 -43.24 -19.01 -21.59
N GLU A 124 -44.20 -19.83 -21.18
CA GLU A 124 -44.06 -21.28 -21.12
C GLU A 124 -43.93 -21.91 -22.52
N HIS A 125 -44.72 -21.42 -23.47
CA HIS A 125 -44.78 -21.94 -24.84
C HIS A 125 -44.17 -20.98 -25.87
N LEU A 126 -43.16 -20.21 -25.48
CA LEU A 126 -42.63 -19.13 -26.32
C LEU A 126 -41.97 -19.63 -27.62
N THR A 127 -41.26 -20.76 -27.52
CA THR A 127 -40.55 -21.38 -28.64
C THR A 127 -41.49 -22.00 -29.66
N THR A 128 -42.73 -22.33 -29.29
CA THR A 128 -43.75 -22.83 -30.21
C THR A 128 -44.49 -21.68 -30.90
N LEU A 129 -44.61 -20.52 -30.24
CA LEU A 129 -45.24 -19.31 -30.78
C LEU A 129 -44.39 -18.57 -31.81
N ILE A 130 -43.05 -18.65 -31.71
CA ILE A 130 -42.12 -17.96 -32.61
C ILE A 130 -41.39 -18.99 -33.48
N PRO A 131 -41.73 -19.12 -34.77
CA PRO A 131 -41.08 -20.05 -35.67
C PRO A 131 -39.58 -19.75 -35.82
N GLY A 132 -38.75 -20.78 -35.75
CA GLY A 132 -37.30 -20.67 -35.95
C GLY A 132 -36.50 -20.26 -34.71
N LEU A 133 -37.12 -20.20 -33.53
CA LEU A 133 -36.46 -19.89 -32.28
C LEU A 133 -36.31 -21.15 -31.41
N MET A 134 -35.10 -21.71 -31.38
CA MET A 134 -34.82 -22.91 -30.59
C MET A 134 -34.70 -22.58 -29.09
N PRO A 135 -35.06 -23.51 -28.18
CA PRO A 135 -34.89 -23.32 -26.74
C PRO A 135 -33.44 -23.02 -26.32
N SER A 136 -32.45 -23.60 -27.02
CA SER A 136 -31.01 -23.34 -26.81
C SER A 136 -30.61 -21.89 -27.13
N ASP A 137 -31.22 -21.32 -28.16
CA ASP A 137 -30.87 -19.99 -28.64
C ASP A 137 -31.45 -18.93 -27.71
N MET A 138 -32.64 -19.18 -27.17
CA MET A 138 -33.25 -18.32 -26.16
C MET A 138 -32.42 -18.28 -24.86
N SER A 139 -31.93 -19.43 -24.38
CA SER A 139 -31.14 -19.48 -23.16
C SER A 139 -29.78 -18.78 -23.32
N THR A 140 -29.13 -18.95 -24.48
CA THR A 140 -27.87 -18.24 -24.79
C THR A 140 -28.06 -16.73 -24.94
N MET A 141 -29.13 -16.28 -25.61
CA MET A 141 -29.47 -14.85 -25.70
C MET A 141 -29.82 -14.25 -24.34
N SER A 142 -30.57 -14.97 -23.50
CA SER A 142 -30.89 -14.55 -22.13
C SER A 142 -29.63 -14.45 -21.25
N LEU A 143 -28.71 -15.41 -21.36
CA LEU A 143 -27.41 -15.37 -20.67
C LEU A 143 -26.55 -14.19 -21.16
N GLY A 144 -26.52 -13.94 -22.48
CA GLY A 144 -25.78 -12.82 -23.07
C GLY A 144 -26.31 -11.45 -22.63
N LEU A 145 -27.64 -11.29 -22.60
CA LEU A 145 -28.29 -10.06 -22.14
C LEU A 145 -28.09 -9.85 -20.63
N SER A 146 -28.24 -10.90 -19.82
CA SER A 146 -28.04 -10.81 -18.37
C SER A 146 -26.60 -10.46 -18.00
N HIS A 147 -25.60 -11.06 -18.66
CA HIS A 147 -24.20 -10.66 -18.49
C HIS A 147 -23.97 -9.21 -18.92
N SER A 148 -24.54 -8.79 -20.05
CA SER A 148 -24.38 -7.42 -20.56
C SER A 148 -25.02 -6.38 -19.62
N LEU A 149 -26.23 -6.65 -19.12
CA LEU A 149 -26.94 -5.79 -18.18
C LEU A 149 -26.25 -5.75 -16.81
N ALA A 150 -25.75 -6.89 -16.32
CA ALA A 150 -24.93 -6.95 -15.12
C ALA A 150 -23.64 -6.16 -15.29
N ARG A 151 -22.95 -6.28 -16.43
CA ARG A 151 -21.75 -5.46 -16.75
C ARG A 151 -22.08 -3.99 -16.88
N HIS A 152 -23.22 -3.60 -17.45
CA HIS A 152 -23.63 -2.20 -17.51
C HIS A 152 -23.78 -1.64 -16.10
N LYS A 153 -24.55 -2.33 -15.23
CA LYS A 153 -24.68 -1.94 -13.81
C LYS A 153 -23.35 -1.96 -13.05
N LEU A 154 -22.47 -2.93 -13.32
CA LEU A 154 -21.15 -3.03 -12.69
C LEU A 154 -20.12 -2.05 -13.26
N LYS A 155 -20.24 -1.61 -14.51
CA LYS A 155 -19.37 -0.55 -15.07
C LYS A 155 -19.59 0.78 -14.34
N PHE A 156 -20.78 0.99 -13.79
CA PHE A 156 -21.06 2.09 -12.87
C PHE A 156 -20.51 1.85 -11.45
N SER A 157 -20.07 0.64 -11.11
CA SER A 157 -19.41 0.36 -9.82
C SER A 157 -17.89 0.47 -9.97
N PRO A 158 -17.24 1.48 -9.35
CA PRO A 158 -15.80 1.68 -9.42
C PRO A 158 -14.98 0.62 -8.64
N ASP A 159 -15.64 -0.32 -7.96
CA ASP A 159 -15.07 -1.19 -6.92
C ASP A 159 -14.01 -2.20 -7.37
N LYS A 160 -13.76 -2.36 -8.68
CA LYS A 160 -12.79 -3.36 -9.22
C LYS A 160 -11.58 -2.76 -9.96
N ILE A 161 -11.48 -1.44 -10.04
CA ILE A 161 -10.37 -0.76 -10.74
C ILE A 161 -9.07 -0.85 -9.93
N ASP A 162 -9.16 -1.06 -8.61
CA ASP A 162 -8.04 -1.15 -7.66
C ASP A 162 -7.12 -2.36 -7.91
N THR A 163 -7.61 -3.44 -8.53
CA THR A 163 -6.79 -4.59 -8.92
C THR A 163 -5.66 -4.23 -9.88
N MET A 164 -5.86 -3.23 -10.75
CA MET A 164 -4.82 -2.75 -11.67
C MET A 164 -3.68 -2.04 -10.93
N ILE A 165 -3.98 -1.35 -9.83
CA ILE A 165 -2.97 -0.70 -8.99
C ILE A 165 -2.05 -1.74 -8.37
N VAL A 166 -2.61 -2.84 -7.86
CA VAL A 166 -1.83 -3.94 -7.25
C VAL A 166 -0.86 -4.55 -8.26
N GLN A 167 -1.30 -4.77 -9.50
CA GLN A 167 -0.42 -5.27 -10.56
C GLN A 167 0.64 -4.24 -10.98
N ALA A 168 0.26 -2.97 -11.10
CA ALA A 168 1.18 -1.91 -11.52
C ALA A 168 2.32 -1.70 -10.51
N ILE A 169 2.03 -1.69 -9.21
CA ILE A 169 3.08 -1.53 -8.18
C ILE A 169 3.97 -2.78 -8.07
N GLY A 170 3.40 -3.98 -8.21
CA GLY A 170 4.19 -5.21 -8.26
C GLY A 170 5.16 -5.21 -9.45
N LEU A 171 4.68 -4.82 -10.62
CA LEU A 171 5.52 -4.65 -11.81
C LEU A 171 6.59 -3.58 -11.61
N LEU A 172 6.28 -2.47 -10.94
CA LEU A 172 7.24 -1.40 -10.67
C LEU A 172 8.36 -1.89 -9.73
N ASP A 173 8.03 -2.62 -8.67
CA ASP A 173 9.03 -3.19 -7.75
C ASP A 173 9.89 -4.28 -8.46
N ASP A 174 9.30 -5.08 -9.35
CA ASP A 174 10.03 -6.05 -10.18
C ASP A 174 10.97 -5.36 -11.19
N LEU A 175 10.48 -4.31 -11.88
CA LEU A 175 11.28 -3.52 -12.81
C LEU A 175 12.48 -2.88 -12.11
N ASP A 176 12.32 -2.33 -10.90
CA ASP A 176 13.43 -1.72 -10.15
C ASP A 176 14.55 -2.74 -9.86
N LYS A 177 14.18 -3.97 -9.54
CA LYS A 177 15.13 -5.05 -9.27
C LYS A 177 15.84 -5.52 -10.54
N GLU A 178 15.08 -5.74 -11.61
CA GLU A 178 15.63 -6.20 -12.89
C GLU A 178 16.49 -5.09 -13.55
N LEU A 179 16.05 -3.84 -13.51
CA LEU A 179 16.82 -2.68 -14.00
C LEU A 179 18.18 -2.60 -13.30
N ASN A 180 18.22 -2.74 -11.97
CA ASN A 180 19.49 -2.74 -11.25
C ASN A 180 20.38 -3.93 -11.63
N THR A 181 19.78 -5.12 -11.83
CA THR A 181 20.53 -6.32 -12.22
C THR A 181 21.12 -6.19 -13.63
N TYR A 182 20.34 -5.70 -14.60
CA TYR A 182 20.81 -5.45 -15.96
C TYR A 182 21.82 -4.30 -16.00
N ALA A 183 21.62 -3.23 -15.24
CA ALA A 183 22.59 -2.15 -15.17
C ALA A 183 23.94 -2.60 -14.60
N MET A 184 23.95 -3.40 -13.54
CA MET A 184 25.19 -3.99 -13.01
C MET A 184 25.85 -4.90 -14.04
N ARG A 185 25.06 -5.65 -14.83
CA ARG A 185 25.59 -6.48 -15.92
C ARG A 185 26.24 -5.64 -17.02
N VAL A 186 25.63 -4.52 -17.42
CA VAL A 186 26.23 -3.58 -18.39
C VAL A 186 27.55 -3.01 -17.85
N LYS A 187 27.59 -2.63 -16.57
CA LYS A 187 28.82 -2.13 -15.92
C LYS A 187 29.95 -3.17 -15.89
N GLU A 188 29.64 -4.42 -15.55
CA GLU A 188 30.62 -5.50 -15.56
C GLU A 188 31.10 -5.84 -16.97
N TRP A 189 30.19 -5.82 -17.96
CA TRP A 189 30.52 -6.19 -19.34
C TRP A 189 31.33 -5.10 -20.05
N TYR A 190 30.89 -3.85 -20.00
CA TYR A 190 31.64 -2.72 -20.57
C TYR A 190 32.89 -2.38 -19.73
N GLY A 191 32.93 -2.78 -18.46
CA GLY A 191 34.09 -2.63 -17.58
C GLY A 191 35.35 -3.35 -18.08
N TRP A 192 35.25 -4.35 -18.95
CA TRP A 192 36.41 -4.95 -19.62
C TRP A 192 37.08 -3.99 -20.62
N HIS A 193 36.27 -3.12 -21.24
CA HIS A 193 36.74 -2.11 -22.18
C HIS A 193 37.12 -0.81 -21.49
N PHE A 194 36.31 -0.35 -20.52
CA PHE A 194 36.54 0.90 -19.79
C PHE A 194 36.19 0.75 -18.29
N PRO A 195 37.11 0.19 -17.48
CA PRO A 195 36.86 -0.11 -16.07
C PRO A 195 36.75 1.14 -15.18
N GLU A 196 37.44 2.23 -15.51
CA GLU A 196 37.45 3.46 -14.71
C GLU A 196 36.10 4.18 -14.74
N LEU A 197 35.33 4.03 -15.83
CA LEU A 197 34.01 4.64 -15.97
C LEU A 197 33.05 4.24 -14.84
N ALA A 198 33.09 2.99 -14.40
CA ALA A 198 32.21 2.49 -13.34
C ALA A 198 32.53 3.10 -11.96
N LYS A 199 33.77 3.59 -11.77
CA LYS A 199 34.18 4.29 -10.54
C LYS A 199 33.82 5.78 -10.58
N ILE A 200 33.84 6.38 -11.77
CA ILE A 200 33.50 7.80 -11.96
C ILE A 200 31.97 7.99 -11.94
N LEU A 201 31.23 7.09 -12.60
CA LEU A 201 29.77 7.16 -12.70
C LEU A 201 29.06 6.16 -11.79
N ASN A 202 28.49 6.70 -10.71
CA ASN A 202 27.62 5.93 -9.82
C ASN A 202 26.24 5.67 -10.44
N ASP A 203 25.68 6.62 -11.20
CA ASP A 203 24.37 6.45 -11.81
C ASP A 203 24.40 5.41 -12.94
N ASN A 204 23.54 4.41 -12.79
CA ASN A 204 23.38 3.28 -13.69
C ASN A 204 22.76 3.68 -15.03
N ILE A 205 21.81 4.63 -15.02
CA ILE A 205 21.11 5.05 -16.24
C ILE A 205 22.02 5.97 -17.06
N ALA A 206 22.70 6.92 -16.42
CA ALA A 206 23.72 7.74 -17.08
C ALA A 206 24.85 6.87 -17.66
N TYR A 207 25.28 5.82 -16.95
CA TYR A 207 26.27 4.87 -17.47
C TYR A 207 25.82 4.21 -18.77
N ALA A 208 24.61 3.67 -18.83
CA ALA A 208 24.07 3.05 -20.04
C ALA A 208 23.93 4.05 -21.20
N LYS A 209 23.47 5.28 -20.93
CA LYS A 209 23.39 6.35 -21.94
C LYS A 209 24.76 6.75 -22.49
N LEU A 210 25.77 6.78 -21.63
CA LEU A 210 27.13 7.08 -22.06
C LEU A 210 27.73 5.97 -22.93
N VAL A 211 27.49 4.70 -22.59
CA VAL A 211 27.93 3.56 -23.43
C VAL A 211 27.32 3.64 -24.83
N LEU A 212 26.05 4.05 -24.94
CA LEU A 212 25.39 4.26 -26.23
C LEU A 212 25.99 5.42 -27.04
N LYS A 213 26.33 6.54 -26.39
CA LYS A 213 26.86 7.75 -27.06
C LYS A 213 28.35 7.66 -27.39
N MET A 214 29.16 7.13 -26.46
CA MET A 214 30.62 7.07 -26.59
C MET A 214 31.07 5.86 -27.43
N GLY A 215 30.40 4.71 -27.28
CA GLY A 215 30.79 3.48 -28.00
C GLY A 215 32.20 3.01 -27.59
N MET A 216 33.15 3.04 -28.52
CA MET A 216 34.55 2.73 -28.22
C MET A 216 35.28 3.88 -27.54
N ARG A 217 36.29 3.56 -26.73
CA ARG A 217 37.16 4.56 -26.10
C ARG A 217 37.81 5.49 -27.11
N SER A 218 38.19 5.02 -28.30
CA SER A 218 38.80 5.86 -29.35
C SER A 218 37.97 7.08 -29.74
N ASN A 219 36.65 7.02 -29.55
CA ASN A 219 35.73 8.10 -29.93
C ASN A 219 35.57 9.17 -28.84
N TRP A 220 36.40 9.16 -27.79
CA TRP A 220 36.31 10.05 -26.64
C TRP A 220 36.45 11.55 -26.98
N GLU A 221 37.22 11.91 -28.02
CA GLU A 221 37.37 13.30 -28.47
C GLU A 221 36.16 13.79 -29.27
N THR A 222 35.55 12.91 -30.06
CA THR A 222 34.46 13.22 -30.99
C THR A 222 33.08 13.16 -30.35
N ALA A 223 32.94 12.42 -29.24
CA ALA A 223 31.66 12.25 -28.57
C ALA A 223 31.27 13.51 -27.77
N ASP A 224 30.09 14.04 -28.05
CA ASP A 224 29.43 15.05 -27.22
C ASP A 224 28.67 14.35 -26.09
N LEU A 225 29.11 14.59 -24.85
CA LEU A 225 28.58 13.98 -23.63
C LEU A 225 27.78 14.96 -22.78
N ALA A 226 27.67 16.23 -23.20
CA ALA A 226 27.01 17.29 -22.44
C ALA A 226 25.52 17.04 -22.20
N GLU A 227 24.86 16.28 -23.08
CA GLU A 227 23.45 15.88 -22.92
C GLU A 227 23.23 14.89 -21.77
N VAL A 228 24.26 14.13 -21.39
CA VAL A 228 24.15 13.01 -20.44
C VAL A 228 24.79 13.34 -19.09
N LEU A 229 25.89 14.10 -19.09
CA LEU A 229 26.68 14.37 -17.91
C LEU A 229 26.98 15.88 -17.73
N PRO A 230 27.12 16.35 -16.48
CA PRO A 230 27.70 17.67 -16.21
C PRO A 230 29.17 17.77 -16.67
N GLU A 231 29.61 18.98 -17.04
CA GLU A 231 30.96 19.26 -17.57
C GLU A 231 32.10 18.77 -16.65
N GLU A 232 31.94 18.88 -15.33
CA GLU A 232 32.95 18.44 -14.36
C GLU A 232 33.24 16.93 -14.45
N ILE A 233 32.18 16.14 -14.63
CA ILE A 233 32.27 14.68 -14.72
C ILE A 233 32.74 14.28 -16.11
N GLU A 234 32.29 15.00 -17.15
CA GLU A 234 32.71 14.77 -18.53
C GLU A 234 34.24 14.89 -18.70
N GLY A 235 34.85 15.94 -18.14
CA GLY A 235 36.30 16.13 -18.20
C GLY A 235 37.06 14.97 -17.55
N ALA A 236 36.57 14.47 -16.41
CA ALA A 236 37.14 13.31 -15.73
C ALA A 236 36.99 12.02 -16.55
N VAL A 237 35.85 11.81 -17.23
CA VAL A 237 35.62 10.65 -18.10
C VAL A 237 36.54 10.69 -19.32
N LYS A 238 36.69 11.84 -19.98
CA LYS A 238 37.59 12.01 -21.13
C LYS A 238 39.06 11.78 -20.75
N ALA A 239 39.50 12.35 -19.63
CA ALA A 239 40.86 12.12 -19.12
C ALA A 239 41.10 10.64 -18.72
N ALA A 240 40.07 9.98 -18.18
CA ALA A 240 40.15 8.56 -17.85
C ALA A 240 40.15 7.67 -19.11
N ALA A 241 39.45 8.06 -20.18
CA ALA A 241 39.42 7.32 -21.43
C ALA A 241 40.80 7.29 -22.10
N ASP A 242 41.51 8.43 -22.13
CA ASP A 242 42.87 8.56 -22.67
C ASP A 242 43.90 7.68 -21.92
N ARG A 243 43.76 7.57 -20.59
CA ARG A 243 44.70 6.81 -19.73
C ARG A 243 44.17 5.45 -19.27
N SER A 244 43.09 4.96 -19.86
CA SER A 244 42.38 3.77 -19.37
C SER A 244 43.21 2.50 -19.59
N MET A 245 43.21 1.62 -18.58
CA MET A 245 43.87 0.31 -18.63
C MET A 245 43.00 -0.79 -19.25
N GLY A 246 41.81 -0.45 -19.76
CA GLY A 246 40.90 -1.41 -20.35
C GLY A 246 41.45 -2.06 -21.62
N THR A 247 40.86 -3.19 -22.01
CA THR A 247 41.21 -3.91 -23.24
C THR A 247 40.47 -3.34 -24.45
N GLU A 248 40.98 -3.51 -25.65
CA GLU A 248 40.21 -3.23 -26.87
C GLU A 248 39.23 -4.37 -27.13
N ILE A 249 38.00 -4.03 -27.53
CA ILE A 249 36.93 -4.99 -27.82
C ILE A 249 36.61 -4.97 -29.31
N SER A 250 36.01 -6.03 -29.82
CA SER A 250 35.53 -6.08 -31.20
C SER A 250 34.28 -5.22 -31.40
N GLU A 251 34.02 -4.80 -32.63
CA GLU A 251 32.79 -4.08 -32.98
C GLU A 251 31.55 -4.95 -32.75
N ASP A 252 31.60 -6.25 -33.07
CA ASP A 252 30.52 -7.21 -32.81
C ASP A 252 30.17 -7.29 -31.32
N ASP A 253 31.18 -7.30 -30.43
CA ASP A 253 30.95 -7.31 -28.98
C ASP A 253 30.37 -5.98 -28.50
N LEU A 254 30.83 -4.86 -29.06
CA LEU A 254 30.32 -3.53 -28.74
C LEU A 254 28.83 -3.39 -29.12
N GLU A 255 28.43 -3.87 -30.29
CA GLU A 255 27.02 -3.84 -30.73
C GLU A 255 26.11 -4.57 -29.72
N ASN A 256 26.55 -5.73 -29.22
CA ASN A 256 25.79 -6.48 -28.22
C ASN A 256 25.72 -5.74 -26.87
N ILE A 257 26.81 -5.10 -26.44
CA ILE A 257 26.84 -4.28 -25.22
C ILE A 257 25.91 -3.07 -25.37
N GLN A 258 25.93 -2.40 -26.52
CA GLN A 258 25.06 -1.28 -26.83
C GLN A 258 23.59 -1.70 -26.89
N ALA A 259 23.27 -2.85 -27.49
CA ALA A 259 21.91 -3.38 -27.48
C ALA A 259 21.40 -3.61 -26.04
N LEU A 260 22.24 -4.15 -25.14
CA LEU A 260 21.86 -4.29 -23.73
C LEU A 260 21.69 -2.93 -23.04
N ALA A 261 22.56 -1.96 -23.32
CA ALA A 261 22.44 -0.61 -22.79
C ALA A 261 21.16 0.10 -23.26
N GLU A 262 20.76 -0.09 -24.52
CA GLU A 262 19.50 0.41 -25.07
C GLU A 262 18.30 -0.20 -24.35
N GLN A 263 18.31 -1.51 -24.08
CA GLN A 263 17.26 -2.16 -23.30
C GLN A 263 17.18 -1.58 -21.87
N VAL A 264 18.31 -1.31 -21.21
CA VAL A 264 18.32 -0.70 -19.86
C VAL A 264 17.72 0.71 -19.89
N VAL A 265 18.04 1.52 -20.90
CA VAL A 265 17.45 2.85 -21.08
C VAL A 265 15.94 2.74 -21.35
N GLY A 266 15.52 1.83 -22.24
CA GLY A 266 14.11 1.56 -22.52
C GLY A 266 13.33 1.11 -21.28
N PHE A 267 13.93 0.26 -20.42
CA PHE A 267 13.33 -0.12 -19.15
C PHE A 267 13.20 1.06 -18.18
N ALA A 268 14.19 1.95 -18.13
CA ALA A 268 14.14 3.15 -17.29
C ALA A 268 13.03 4.13 -17.75
N GLU A 269 12.84 4.29 -19.05
CA GLU A 269 11.76 5.09 -19.63
C GLU A 269 10.39 4.47 -19.34
N TYR A 270 10.24 3.17 -19.58
CA TYR A 270 9.00 2.44 -19.28
C TYR A 270 8.66 2.51 -17.78
N ARG A 271 9.65 2.40 -16.89
CA ARG A 271 9.47 2.59 -15.45
C ARG A 271 8.92 3.98 -15.12
N SER A 272 9.46 5.04 -15.74
CA SER A 272 8.98 6.41 -15.56
C SER A 272 7.54 6.61 -16.06
N GLN A 273 7.22 6.02 -17.21
CA GLN A 273 5.86 5.99 -17.75
C GLN A 273 4.90 5.23 -16.81
N LEU A 274 5.31 4.09 -16.28
CA LEU A 274 4.51 3.28 -15.36
C LEU A 274 4.27 4.00 -14.03
N ALA A 275 5.28 4.72 -13.51
CA ALA A 275 5.14 5.56 -12.33
C ALA A 275 4.11 6.68 -12.55
N SER A 276 4.18 7.37 -13.70
CA SER A 276 3.23 8.41 -14.07
C SER A 276 1.80 7.87 -14.23
N TYR A 277 1.67 6.69 -14.84
CA TYR A 277 0.39 5.96 -14.92
C TYR A 277 -0.16 5.63 -13.53
N LEU A 278 0.68 5.13 -12.62
CA LEU A 278 0.30 4.82 -11.25
C LEU A 278 -0.18 6.06 -10.50
N THR A 279 0.50 7.20 -10.65
CA THR A 279 0.09 8.50 -10.08
C THR A 279 -1.29 8.92 -10.58
N SER A 280 -1.52 8.89 -11.90
CA SER A 280 -2.83 9.24 -12.47
C SER A 280 -3.94 8.31 -11.96
N ARG A 281 -3.67 7.00 -11.91
CA ARG A 281 -4.64 6.01 -11.42
C ARG A 281 -4.93 6.14 -9.93
N MET A 282 -3.91 6.41 -9.12
CA MET A 282 -4.10 6.56 -7.68
C MET A 282 -4.93 7.80 -7.36
N ASN A 283 -4.68 8.93 -8.04
CA ASN A 283 -5.48 10.13 -7.88
C ASN A 283 -6.96 9.90 -8.24
N ALA A 284 -7.23 9.11 -9.29
CA ALA A 284 -8.61 8.79 -9.70
C ALA A 284 -9.34 7.83 -8.75
N ILE A 285 -8.62 6.93 -8.06
CA ILE A 285 -9.23 5.88 -7.21
C ILE A 285 -9.26 6.28 -5.73
N ALA A 286 -8.17 6.84 -5.23
CA ALA A 286 -8.00 7.16 -3.81
C ALA A 286 -7.33 8.54 -3.63
N PRO A 287 -8.03 9.64 -3.98
CA PRO A 287 -7.47 10.99 -3.89
C PRO A 287 -7.16 11.41 -2.44
N ASN A 288 -7.97 11.02 -1.44
CA ASN A 288 -7.71 11.39 -0.05
C ASN A 288 -6.49 10.67 0.53
N LEU A 289 -6.34 9.37 0.22
CA LEU A 289 -5.14 8.62 0.62
C LEU A 289 -3.89 9.23 -0.04
N THR A 290 -3.97 9.55 -1.32
CA THR A 290 -2.89 10.17 -2.09
C THR A 290 -2.41 11.47 -1.47
N ALA A 291 -3.34 12.37 -1.16
CA ALA A 291 -3.03 13.64 -0.51
C ALA A 291 -2.31 13.44 0.84
N LEU A 292 -2.62 12.37 1.58
CA LEU A 292 -2.05 12.12 2.91
C LEU A 292 -0.68 11.45 2.89
N VAL A 293 -0.52 10.34 2.16
CA VAL A 293 0.72 9.51 2.21
C VAL A 293 1.54 9.56 0.92
N GLY A 294 0.97 10.02 -0.19
CA GLY A 294 1.56 10.00 -1.53
C GLY A 294 1.30 8.70 -2.29
N ASP A 295 1.44 8.77 -3.62
CA ASP A 295 0.96 7.74 -4.56
C ASP A 295 1.65 6.38 -4.36
N LEU A 296 2.99 6.38 -4.27
CA LEU A 296 3.79 5.15 -4.15
C LEU A 296 3.52 4.43 -2.82
N VAL A 297 3.42 5.17 -1.72
CA VAL A 297 3.14 4.60 -0.40
C VAL A 297 1.68 4.11 -0.35
N GLY A 298 0.75 4.88 -0.91
CA GLY A 298 -0.66 4.48 -1.04
C GLY A 298 -0.82 3.19 -1.83
N ALA A 299 -0.13 3.07 -2.97
CA ALA A 299 -0.14 1.88 -3.82
C ALA A 299 0.38 0.65 -3.08
N ARG A 300 1.49 0.77 -2.35
CA ARG A 300 2.04 -0.33 -1.54
C ARG A 300 1.10 -0.74 -0.42
N LEU A 301 0.39 0.20 0.23
CA LEU A 301 -0.61 -0.12 1.24
C LEU A 301 -1.79 -0.91 0.65
N ILE A 302 -2.30 -0.50 -0.51
CA ILE A 302 -3.39 -1.20 -1.21
C ILE A 302 -2.92 -2.59 -1.65
N ALA A 303 -1.73 -2.71 -2.24
CA ALA A 303 -1.19 -3.99 -2.68
C ALA A 303 -0.97 -4.97 -1.52
N HIS A 304 -0.47 -4.49 -0.38
CA HIS A 304 -0.31 -5.32 0.80
C HIS A 304 -1.64 -5.78 1.40
N ALA A 305 -2.69 -4.96 1.29
CA ALA A 305 -4.04 -5.34 1.72
C ALA A 305 -4.80 -6.18 0.68
N GLY A 306 -4.34 -6.20 -0.58
CA GLY A 306 -4.93 -6.90 -1.72
C GLY A 306 -6.03 -6.14 -2.44
N SER A 307 -6.82 -5.30 -1.74
CA SER A 307 -7.82 -4.41 -2.32
C SER A 307 -8.02 -3.16 -1.46
N LEU A 308 -8.55 -2.09 -2.06
CA LEU A 308 -8.87 -0.85 -1.34
C LEU A 308 -9.96 -1.09 -0.28
N THR A 309 -10.95 -1.92 -0.62
CA THR A 309 -12.04 -2.31 0.28
C THR A 309 -11.58 -3.16 1.46
N ASN A 310 -10.50 -3.93 1.32
CA ASN A 310 -9.93 -4.68 2.44
C ASN A 310 -9.06 -3.77 3.32
N LEU A 311 -8.36 -2.81 2.69
CA LEU A 311 -7.61 -1.80 3.42
C LEU A 311 -8.54 -0.90 4.26
N SER A 312 -9.72 -0.53 3.76
CA SER A 312 -10.69 0.31 4.48
C SER A 312 -11.26 -0.34 5.75
N LYS A 313 -11.38 -1.68 5.75
CA LYS A 313 -11.76 -2.49 6.92
C LYS A 313 -10.68 -2.55 8.00
N SER A 314 -9.42 -2.32 7.63
CA SER A 314 -8.31 -2.36 8.57
C SER A 314 -8.36 -1.16 9.54
N PRO A 315 -8.09 -1.35 10.84
CA PRO A 315 -8.01 -0.24 11.78
C PRO A 315 -6.72 0.56 11.57
N ALA A 316 -6.72 1.81 12.04
CA ALA A 316 -5.58 2.71 11.95
C ALA A 316 -4.27 2.13 12.55
N SER A 317 -4.37 1.36 13.64
CA SER A 317 -3.21 0.71 14.27
C SER A 317 -2.58 -0.36 13.37
N THR A 318 -3.38 -1.10 12.62
CA THR A 318 -2.89 -2.06 11.62
C THR A 318 -2.23 -1.33 10.45
N ILE A 319 -2.87 -0.28 9.94
CA ILE A 319 -2.33 0.55 8.85
C ILE A 319 -0.97 1.16 9.24
N GLN A 320 -0.78 1.58 10.50
CA GLN A 320 0.47 2.12 11.01
C GLN A 320 1.66 1.15 10.89
N ILE A 321 1.42 -0.14 11.13
CA ILE A 321 2.47 -1.19 11.22
C ILE A 321 2.45 -2.16 10.04
N LEU A 322 1.64 -1.89 9.02
CA LEU A 322 1.49 -2.70 7.81
C LEU A 322 2.84 -2.82 7.08
N GLY A 323 3.24 -4.03 6.69
CA GLY A 323 4.55 -4.38 6.10
C GLY A 323 5.67 -4.64 7.12
N ALA A 324 5.44 -4.42 8.42
CA ALA A 324 6.38 -4.78 9.49
C ALA A 324 5.92 -6.00 10.31
N GLU A 325 5.05 -6.85 9.74
CA GLU A 325 4.41 -7.98 10.44
C GLU A 325 5.42 -8.95 11.00
N LYS A 326 6.50 -9.25 10.25
CA LYS A 326 7.55 -10.17 10.71
C LYS A 326 8.22 -9.68 11.98
N ALA A 327 8.51 -8.38 12.08
CA ALA A 327 9.11 -7.76 13.26
C ALA A 327 8.09 -7.68 14.41
N LEU A 328 6.84 -7.33 14.09
CA LEU A 328 5.73 -7.25 15.03
C LEU A 328 5.47 -8.59 15.71
N PHE A 329 5.26 -9.66 14.94
CA PHE A 329 4.96 -10.99 15.49
C PHE A 329 6.15 -11.59 16.24
N ARG A 330 7.39 -11.27 15.83
CA ARG A 330 8.58 -11.64 16.60
C ARG A 330 8.59 -10.96 17.96
N ALA A 331 8.39 -9.63 18.00
CA ALA A 331 8.38 -8.86 19.23
C ALA A 331 7.26 -9.30 20.19
N LEU A 332 6.05 -9.56 19.68
CA LEU A 332 4.94 -10.06 20.49
C LEU A 332 5.24 -11.44 21.10
N LYS A 333 5.84 -12.36 20.33
CA LYS A 333 6.23 -13.69 20.83
C LYS A 333 7.30 -13.61 21.91
N THR A 334 8.28 -12.72 21.76
CA THR A 334 9.39 -12.56 22.71
C THR A 334 9.13 -11.52 23.79
N LYS A 335 7.93 -10.92 23.85
CA LYS A 335 7.58 -9.79 24.73
C LYS A 335 8.57 -8.62 24.67
N HIS A 336 9.08 -8.34 23.47
CA HIS A 336 9.92 -7.19 23.18
C HIS A 336 9.08 -6.02 22.65
N ASP A 337 9.65 -4.82 22.60
CA ASP A 337 9.03 -3.64 22.00
C ASP A 337 8.65 -3.89 20.53
N THR A 338 7.42 -3.52 20.18
CA THR A 338 6.87 -3.64 18.84
C THR A 338 7.38 -2.54 17.90
N PRO A 339 7.43 -2.78 16.57
CA PRO A 339 7.78 -1.76 15.61
C PRO A 339 6.76 -0.61 15.63
N LYS A 340 7.25 0.62 15.50
CA LYS A 340 6.42 1.84 15.56
C LYS A 340 5.83 2.26 14.22
N TYR A 341 6.35 1.73 13.12
CA TYR A 341 5.99 2.07 11.75
C TYR A 341 6.27 0.86 10.83
N GLY A 342 5.52 0.76 9.75
CA GLY A 342 5.76 -0.17 8.63
C GLY A 342 6.00 0.59 7.32
N LEU A 343 5.24 0.27 6.28
CA LEU A 343 5.32 0.90 4.95
C LEU A 343 5.13 2.43 4.98
N ILE A 344 4.33 2.92 5.93
CA ILE A 344 4.06 4.35 6.14
C ILE A 344 5.33 5.14 6.51
N TYR A 345 6.42 4.48 6.94
CA TYR A 345 7.69 5.15 7.24
C TYR A 345 8.22 6.01 6.08
N HIS A 346 7.98 5.60 4.83
CA HIS A 346 8.43 6.29 3.63
C HIS A 346 7.52 7.46 3.20
N ALA A 347 6.45 7.75 3.96
CA ALA A 347 5.61 8.91 3.68
C ALA A 347 6.35 10.21 3.99
N SER A 348 6.18 11.22 3.14
CA SER A 348 6.84 12.53 3.25
C SER A 348 6.70 13.18 4.63
N LEU A 349 5.49 13.19 5.21
CA LEU A 349 5.20 13.77 6.53
C LEU A 349 5.97 13.12 7.69
N ILE A 350 6.36 11.85 7.56
CA ILE A 350 7.15 11.15 8.58
C ILE A 350 8.65 11.32 8.32
N GLY A 351 9.05 11.41 7.05
CA GLY A 351 10.42 11.75 6.66
C GLY A 351 10.87 13.09 7.24
N GLN A 352 9.96 14.08 7.30
CA GLN A 352 10.23 15.41 7.86
C GLN A 352 10.31 15.46 9.40
N ALA A 353 9.71 14.51 10.10
CA ALA A 353 9.72 14.48 11.57
C ALA A 353 11.03 13.92 12.13
N THR A 354 11.46 14.34 13.32
CA THR A 354 12.73 13.88 13.90
C THR A 354 12.52 12.93 15.09
N GLY A 355 13.45 11.97 15.26
CA GLY A 355 13.55 11.07 16.42
C GLY A 355 12.22 10.52 16.96
N ARG A 356 11.85 10.94 18.19
CA ARG A 356 10.63 10.47 18.88
C ARG A 356 9.33 10.99 18.25
N ASN A 357 9.38 12.08 17.48
CA ASN A 357 8.21 12.67 16.84
C ASN A 357 7.78 11.85 15.62
N LYS A 358 8.69 11.15 14.92
CA LYS A 358 8.34 10.20 13.84
C LYS A 358 7.25 9.21 14.26
N GLY A 359 7.41 8.59 15.44
CA GLY A 359 6.44 7.62 15.95
C GLY A 359 5.09 8.25 16.35
N LYS A 360 5.09 9.51 16.81
CA LYS A 360 3.84 10.25 17.11
C LYS A 360 3.12 10.59 15.82
N MET A 361 3.85 11.11 14.83
CA MET A 361 3.29 11.46 13.51
C MET A 361 2.80 10.24 12.77
N ALA A 362 3.51 9.11 12.80
CA ALA A 362 3.05 7.87 12.20
C ALA A 362 1.68 7.42 12.73
N ARG A 363 1.44 7.56 14.03
CA ARG A 363 0.14 7.23 14.64
C ARG A 363 -0.98 8.17 14.18
N ILE A 364 -0.71 9.47 14.13
CA ILE A 364 -1.73 10.46 13.73
C ILE A 364 -2.00 10.37 12.22
N LEU A 365 -0.95 10.18 11.41
CA LEU A 365 -1.06 9.98 9.97
C LEU A 365 -1.86 8.72 9.66
N ALA A 366 -1.56 7.58 10.30
CA ALA A 366 -2.33 6.35 10.09
C ALA A 366 -3.81 6.49 10.49
N ALA A 367 -4.10 7.26 11.54
CA ALA A 367 -5.48 7.56 11.93
C ALA A 367 -6.22 8.40 10.89
N LYS A 368 -5.57 9.43 10.32
CA LYS A 368 -6.15 10.25 9.26
C LYS A 368 -6.23 9.52 7.93
N ALA A 369 -5.22 8.73 7.58
CA ALA A 369 -5.21 7.88 6.40
C ALA A 369 -6.34 6.84 6.46
N SER A 370 -6.58 6.21 7.61
CA SER A 370 -7.70 5.27 7.78
C SER A 370 -9.07 5.92 7.52
N LEU A 371 -9.25 7.19 7.90
CA LEU A 371 -10.46 7.94 7.56
C LEU A 371 -10.53 8.25 6.07
N GLY A 372 -9.44 8.73 5.47
CA GLY A 372 -9.36 9.00 4.03
C GLY A 372 -9.67 7.77 3.17
N ILE A 373 -9.06 6.62 3.50
CA ILE A 373 -9.27 5.34 2.79
C ILE A 373 -10.73 4.90 2.86
N ARG A 374 -11.40 5.10 4.00
CA ARG A 374 -12.82 4.72 4.15
C ARG A 374 -13.73 5.61 3.33
N VAL A 375 -13.42 6.90 3.23
CA VAL A 375 -14.16 7.82 2.35
C VAL A 375 -13.89 7.44 0.89
N ASP A 376 -12.64 7.27 0.49
CA ASP A 376 -12.29 6.86 -0.88
C ASP A 376 -12.95 5.52 -1.29
N SER A 377 -13.09 4.58 -0.35
CA SER A 377 -13.63 3.24 -0.63
C SER A 377 -15.15 3.13 -0.53
N LEU A 378 -15.83 3.97 0.24
CA LEU A 378 -17.26 3.79 0.60
C LEU A 378 -18.13 4.99 0.23
N ALA A 379 -17.54 6.14 -0.10
CA ALA A 379 -18.31 7.29 -0.49
C ALA A 379 -18.85 7.10 -1.92
N GLU A 380 -20.17 7.22 -2.06
CA GLU A 380 -20.82 7.33 -3.35
C GLU A 380 -20.91 8.82 -3.70
N TRP A 381 -20.23 9.20 -4.79
CA TRP A 381 -20.25 10.57 -5.29
C TRP A 381 -21.22 10.67 -6.46
N ALA A 382 -21.92 11.80 -6.59
CA ALA A 382 -22.65 12.11 -7.81
C ALA A 382 -21.67 12.37 -8.96
N ASP A 383 -22.11 12.15 -10.21
CA ASP A 383 -21.26 12.28 -11.40
C ASP A 383 -20.70 13.71 -11.60
N ASP A 384 -21.33 14.73 -11.00
CA ASP A 384 -20.97 16.15 -11.15
C ASP A 384 -19.92 16.65 -10.15
N VAL A 385 -19.43 15.80 -9.24
CA VAL A 385 -18.49 16.21 -8.17
C VAL A 385 -17.08 16.37 -8.71
N THR A 386 -16.44 17.49 -8.38
CA THR A 386 -15.06 17.78 -8.80
C THR A 386 -14.04 16.91 -8.06
N GLU A 387 -12.89 16.64 -8.69
CA GLU A 387 -11.80 15.87 -8.06
C GLU A 387 -11.26 16.55 -6.80
N GLU A 388 -11.31 17.88 -6.73
CA GLU A 388 -10.91 18.65 -5.55
C GLU A 388 -11.83 18.40 -4.35
N GLU A 389 -13.14 18.30 -4.58
CA GLU A 389 -14.12 17.98 -3.55
C GLU A 389 -13.94 16.54 -3.04
N LYS A 390 -13.62 15.59 -3.94
CA LYS A 390 -13.28 14.22 -3.55
C LYS A 390 -12.03 14.17 -2.67
N ALA A 391 -11.03 15.01 -2.95
CA ALA A 391 -9.76 15.10 -2.21
C ALA A 391 -9.80 16.01 -0.96
N ALA A 392 -10.91 16.73 -0.73
CA ALA A 392 -10.99 17.80 0.27
C ALA A 392 -10.65 17.32 1.68
N LEU A 393 -11.13 16.14 2.08
CA LEU A 393 -10.85 15.55 3.39
C LEU A 393 -9.36 15.26 3.57
N GLY A 394 -8.71 14.72 2.55
CA GLY A 394 -7.28 14.42 2.53
C GLY A 394 -6.44 15.69 2.66
N ASN A 395 -6.80 16.73 1.90
CA ASN A 395 -6.14 18.02 1.93
C ASN A 395 -6.27 18.73 3.28
N GLU A 396 -7.48 18.79 3.85
CA GLU A 396 -7.72 19.39 5.17
C GLU A 396 -6.95 18.62 6.26
N ALA A 397 -6.99 17.28 6.20
CA ALA A 397 -6.26 16.44 7.14
C ALA A 397 -4.74 16.62 6.99
N ARG A 398 -4.22 16.76 5.77
CA ARG A 398 -2.81 17.04 5.51
C ARG A 398 -2.39 18.38 6.12
N PHE A 399 -3.14 19.45 5.87
CA PHE A 399 -2.88 20.76 6.47
C PHE A 399 -2.87 20.71 8.01
N SER A 400 -3.84 20.00 8.60
CA SER A 400 -3.91 19.79 10.06
C SER A 400 -2.68 19.04 10.60
N LEU A 401 -2.18 18.05 9.84
CA LEU A 401 -1.00 17.26 10.18
C LEU A 401 0.30 18.08 10.08
N GLU A 402 0.45 18.88 9.02
CA GLU A 402 1.60 19.77 8.84
C GLU A 402 1.66 20.81 9.97
N ARG A 403 0.53 21.43 10.32
CA ARG A 403 0.45 22.35 11.47
C ARG A 403 0.84 21.68 12.78
N LYS A 404 0.41 20.42 12.99
CA LYS A 404 0.79 19.64 14.18
C LYS A 404 2.28 19.29 14.18
N LEU A 405 2.84 18.92 13.02
CA LEU A 405 4.26 18.62 12.89
C LEU A 405 5.11 19.83 13.23
N ALA A 406 4.78 21.00 12.65
CA ALA A 406 5.45 22.27 12.96
C ALA A 406 5.37 22.58 14.47
N GLY A 407 4.21 22.38 15.09
CA GLY A 407 4.05 22.54 16.54
C GLY A 407 4.73 21.47 17.40
N MET A 408 5.17 20.34 16.84
CA MET A 408 5.94 19.31 17.57
C MET A 408 7.45 19.52 17.45
N GLU A 409 7.93 19.85 16.26
CA GLU A 409 9.34 20.14 16.00
C GLU A 409 9.72 21.52 16.57
N GLY A 410 8.83 22.51 16.49
CA GLY A 410 9.02 23.85 17.05
C GLY A 410 8.88 23.93 18.57
N LYS A 411 8.79 22.80 19.29
CA LYS A 411 8.78 22.84 20.76
C LYS A 411 10.18 23.20 21.25
N PRO A 412 10.35 24.30 21.98
CA PRO A 412 11.66 24.63 22.54
C PRO A 412 12.10 23.50 23.45
N MET A 413 13.38 23.14 23.37
CA MET A 413 13.97 22.25 24.36
C MET A 413 13.73 22.86 25.73
N LYS A 414 13.24 22.05 26.68
CA LYS A 414 13.09 22.53 28.05
C LYS A 414 14.46 23.06 28.48
N PRO A 415 14.56 24.30 28.98
CA PRO A 415 15.82 24.80 29.48
C PRO A 415 16.30 23.82 30.56
N ARG A 416 17.44 23.17 30.32
CA ARG A 416 18.13 22.39 31.36
C ARG A 416 18.56 23.44 32.37
N GLY A 417 17.79 23.53 33.45
CA GLY A 417 17.94 24.57 34.45
C GLY A 417 19.34 24.58 35.04
N VAL A 418 20.13 25.58 34.67
CA VAL A 418 20.94 26.23 35.70
C VAL A 418 19.93 27.06 36.48
N ALA A 419 19.85 26.82 37.79
CA ALA A 419 18.99 27.58 38.70
C ALA A 419 19.42 29.05 38.65
N ILE A 420 18.82 29.79 37.74
CA ILE A 420 19.06 31.19 37.49
C ILE A 420 17.77 31.88 37.94
N ALA A 421 17.87 32.69 38.99
CA ALA A 421 16.83 33.64 39.37
C ALA A 421 16.43 34.49 38.14
N PRO A 422 15.24 35.10 38.08
CA PRO A 422 14.70 35.74 36.86
C PRO A 422 15.59 36.80 36.17
N ASN A 423 16.73 37.20 36.76
CA ASN A 423 17.70 38.15 36.22
C ASN A 423 19.08 37.57 35.84
N GLY A 424 19.28 36.27 35.63
CA GLY A 424 20.58 35.80 35.10
C GLY A 424 21.72 35.69 36.11
N VAL A 425 21.58 36.32 37.29
CA VAL A 425 22.63 36.40 38.30
C VAL A 425 22.42 35.32 39.35
N GLN A 426 23.39 34.43 39.49
CA GLN A 426 23.51 33.55 40.66
C GLN A 426 23.68 34.47 41.88
N ALA A 427 22.76 34.44 42.84
CA ALA A 427 22.98 35.13 44.10
C ALA A 427 24.22 34.50 44.77
N GLU A 428 25.33 35.24 44.82
CA GLU A 428 26.48 34.82 45.62
C GLU A 428 26.02 34.61 47.06
N LYS A 429 26.57 33.58 47.73
CA LYS A 429 26.32 33.39 49.16
C LYS A 429 26.75 34.66 49.86
N PHE A 430 25.86 35.21 50.68
CA PHE A 430 26.12 36.43 51.43
C PHE A 430 27.29 36.20 52.39
N ASP A 431 28.47 36.69 52.01
CA ASP A 431 29.65 36.79 52.87
C ASP A 431 29.76 38.22 53.41
N LEU A 432 29.76 38.36 54.74
CA LEU A 432 30.06 39.63 55.41
C LEU A 432 31.54 39.97 55.16
N LYS A 433 31.81 40.81 54.15
CA LYS A 433 33.14 41.44 54.02
C LYS A 433 33.34 42.40 55.19
N GLU A 434 34.26 42.08 56.09
CA GLU A 434 34.65 42.98 57.18
C GLU A 434 35.22 44.28 56.59
N ALA A 435 34.41 45.34 56.62
CA ALA A 435 34.86 46.68 56.28
C ALA A 435 35.61 47.29 57.46
N ARG A 436 36.81 47.82 57.23
CA ARG A 436 37.54 48.58 58.26
C ARG A 436 36.73 49.81 58.64
N LYS A 437 36.26 49.87 59.88
CA LYS A 437 35.60 51.04 60.45
C LYS A 437 36.66 52.02 60.95
N TYR A 438 36.46 53.32 60.73
CA TYR A 438 37.31 54.37 61.29
C TYR A 438 37.27 54.29 62.82
N ASN A 439 38.44 54.28 63.46
CA ASN A 439 38.54 54.25 64.91
C ASN A 439 38.46 55.69 65.44
N SER A 440 37.30 56.09 65.96
CA SER A 440 37.06 57.43 66.53
C SER A 440 37.94 57.74 67.75
N ASP A 441 38.49 56.71 68.40
CA ASP A 441 39.31 56.88 69.61
C ASP A 441 40.76 57.27 69.27
N ALA A 442 41.14 57.30 67.99
CA ALA A 442 42.45 57.75 67.53
C ALA A 442 42.57 59.29 67.41
N ASP A 443 41.47 60.04 67.56
CA ASP A 443 41.45 61.51 67.54
C ASP A 443 41.61 62.15 68.94
N ALA A 444 41.81 61.34 69.99
CA ALA A 444 42.08 61.83 71.34
C ALA A 444 43.60 62.03 71.55
N LEU A 445 44.00 63.28 71.86
CA LEU A 445 45.39 63.68 72.12
C LEU A 445 45.98 62.93 73.33
N ILE A 446 47.17 62.37 73.11
CA ILE A 446 47.94 61.52 74.03
C ILE A 446 48.27 62.25 75.34
N SER A 447 47.99 61.60 76.48
CA SER A 447 48.65 61.86 77.77
C SER A 447 49.18 60.56 78.38
N GLU A 448 50.52 60.44 78.35
CA GLU A 448 51.46 59.65 79.16
C GLU A 448 51.35 58.10 79.29
N GLU A 449 52.53 57.47 79.12
CA GLU A 449 53.01 56.06 79.11
C GLU A 449 52.68 55.14 80.34
N PRO A 450 53.13 53.85 80.42
CA PRO A 450 53.29 52.75 79.43
C PRO A 450 52.89 51.33 79.99
N ALA A 451 53.28 50.28 79.24
CA ALA A 451 53.45 48.84 79.60
C ALA A 451 52.27 47.89 79.25
N SER A 452 52.41 46.66 78.76
CA SER A 452 53.52 45.84 78.26
C SER A 452 52.97 44.53 77.65
N ALA A 453 53.82 43.81 76.91
CA ALA A 453 53.85 42.34 76.77
C ALA A 453 53.13 41.61 75.61
N LYS A 454 53.78 40.50 75.24
CA LYS A 454 53.83 39.76 73.96
C LYS A 454 53.30 38.32 74.14
N LYS A 455 52.87 37.72 73.01
CA LYS A 455 53.10 36.34 72.50
C LYS A 455 52.39 35.11 73.09
N SER A 456 51.85 34.29 72.17
CA SER A 456 52.17 32.85 71.93
C SER A 456 51.68 32.45 70.51
N LYS A 457 52.49 32.01 69.50
CA LYS A 457 53.30 30.79 69.22
C LYS A 457 52.47 29.50 68.93
N LYS A 458 52.46 28.98 67.67
CA LYS A 458 53.24 27.83 67.09
C LYS A 458 52.38 26.51 67.06
N GLU A 459 52.46 25.52 66.15
CA GLU A 459 53.37 25.13 65.04
C GLU A 459 52.82 23.95 64.17
N LYS A 460 53.15 23.96 62.86
CA LYS A 460 53.42 22.95 61.78
C LYS A 460 53.13 21.42 61.88
N LYS A 461 52.80 20.80 60.71
CA LYS A 461 53.63 19.93 59.78
C LYS A 461 52.72 19.40 58.63
N LEU A 462 52.94 19.55 57.31
CA LEU A 462 53.96 19.09 56.32
C LEU A 462 53.99 17.57 56.06
N VAL A 463 53.66 17.13 54.82
CA VAL A 463 54.49 16.37 53.85
C VAL A 463 53.67 16.10 52.57
N GLU A 464 54.41 16.11 51.46
CA GLU A 464 54.08 16.10 50.02
C GLU A 464 54.68 14.80 49.42
N GLU A 465 54.01 14.18 48.46
CA GLU A 465 54.61 13.22 47.51
C GLU A 465 54.05 13.52 46.11
N VAL A 466 54.96 13.62 45.16
CA VAL A 466 54.80 13.90 43.72
C VAL A 466 55.34 12.70 42.93
N GLU A 467 55.02 12.66 41.64
CA GLU A 467 55.57 11.80 40.57
C GLU A 467 54.80 10.47 40.36
N ASP A 468 54.36 10.08 39.17
CA ASP A 468 55.01 10.19 37.87
C ASP A 468 54.05 10.41 36.69
N GLU A 469 54.65 10.91 35.62
CA GLU A 469 54.13 11.56 34.43
C GLU A 469 54.42 10.69 33.18
N GLU A 470 53.95 11.15 32.01
CA GLU A 470 54.43 10.83 30.64
C GLU A 470 53.96 9.53 29.91
N MET A 471 53.64 9.48 28.59
CA MET A 471 53.59 10.42 27.45
C MET A 471 52.93 9.74 26.21
N ALA A 472 52.24 10.55 25.37
CA ALA A 472 52.18 10.62 23.87
C ALA A 472 52.16 9.34 22.98
N ASP A 473 51.57 9.24 21.78
CA ASP A 473 50.75 10.09 20.87
C ASP A 473 50.26 9.22 19.67
N ALA A 474 49.36 9.77 18.86
CA ALA A 474 49.13 9.56 17.40
C ALA A 474 47.97 8.65 16.87
N ASP A 475 46.94 9.36 16.37
CA ASP A 475 46.09 9.21 15.16
C ASP A 475 45.50 7.85 14.68
N SER A 476 44.16 7.78 14.60
CA SER A 476 43.37 7.89 13.34
C SER A 476 41.87 7.57 13.54
N ASP A 477 41.02 8.55 13.20
CA ASP A 477 39.65 8.54 12.65
C ASP A 477 38.49 7.62 13.10
N GLU A 478 37.34 8.32 13.23
CA GLU A 478 35.92 7.99 12.99
C GLU A 478 35.02 7.30 14.05
N GLU A 479 34.03 8.12 14.48
CA GLU A 479 32.61 7.85 14.80
C GLU A 479 32.23 6.73 15.81
N ASP A 480 31.75 7.12 17.00
CA ASP A 480 30.32 7.13 17.36
C ASP A 480 30.12 7.65 18.80
N SER A 481 29.13 8.51 18.99
CA SER A 481 28.86 9.22 20.24
C SER A 481 28.04 8.39 21.21
N GLU A 482 28.64 8.00 22.34
CA GLU A 482 27.92 7.53 23.52
C GLU A 482 27.26 8.71 24.26
N SER A 483 25.94 8.65 24.44
CA SER A 483 25.22 9.49 25.39
C SER A 483 24.96 8.71 26.68
N GLU A 484 25.62 9.15 27.75
CA GLU A 484 25.26 8.87 29.14
C GLU A 484 23.79 9.29 29.41
N ASP A 485 23.00 8.41 30.04
CA ASP A 485 21.70 8.78 30.60
C ASP A 485 21.70 8.49 32.11
N GLU A 486 21.75 9.58 32.87
CA GLU A 486 21.47 9.64 34.30
C GLU A 486 20.02 9.20 34.58
N SER A 487 19.89 8.32 35.57
CA SER A 487 18.63 7.91 36.18
C SER A 487 17.76 9.08 36.67
N PRO A 488 16.43 8.91 36.73
CA PRO A 488 15.83 8.72 38.06
C PRO A 488 14.62 7.78 38.10
N LYS A 489 14.60 6.86 39.08
CA LYS A 489 13.35 6.30 39.66
C LYS A 489 13.53 6.03 41.15
N LYS A 490 12.76 6.72 41.99
CA LYS A 490 12.50 6.32 43.39
C LYS A 490 11.01 6.02 43.54
N LYS A 491 10.70 4.73 43.75
CA LYS A 491 9.48 4.08 44.30
C LYS A 491 9.05 2.84 43.49
N SER A 492 9.86 1.79 43.48
CA SER A 492 9.41 0.38 43.36
C SER A 492 10.55 -0.67 43.48
N LYS A 493 11.72 -0.36 44.07
CA LYS A 493 12.94 -1.17 43.89
C LYS A 493 13.24 -2.23 44.98
N LYS A 494 12.38 -2.43 45.99
CA LYS A 494 12.78 -3.28 47.14
C LYS A 494 12.52 -4.79 46.99
N SER A 495 11.74 -5.24 45.99
CA SER A 495 11.41 -6.66 45.83
C SER A 495 12.20 -7.40 44.75
N LYS A 496 13.04 -6.72 43.94
CA LYS A 496 13.79 -7.36 42.85
C LYS A 496 15.25 -7.70 43.19
N ASP A 497 15.85 -7.03 44.17
CA ASP A 497 17.26 -7.30 44.54
C ASP A 497 17.42 -8.61 45.33
N SER A 498 16.44 -8.99 46.16
CA SER A 498 16.49 -10.23 46.96
C SER A 498 16.53 -11.50 46.11
N ASP A 499 15.75 -11.52 45.01
CA ASP A 499 15.64 -12.70 44.15
C ASP A 499 16.88 -12.87 43.27
N LEU A 500 17.50 -11.75 42.87
CA LEU A 500 18.77 -11.74 42.12
C LEU A 500 19.95 -12.19 42.98
N GLU A 501 19.98 -11.81 44.26
CA GLU A 501 20.98 -12.28 45.22
C GLU A 501 20.86 -13.79 45.48
N ALA A 502 19.63 -14.30 45.63
CA ALA A 502 19.38 -15.73 45.82
C ALA A 502 19.80 -16.57 44.60
N LEU A 503 19.50 -16.09 43.38
CA LEU A 503 19.89 -16.77 42.13
C LEU A 503 21.39 -16.70 41.87
N ALA A 504 22.04 -15.58 42.21
CA ALA A 504 23.49 -15.43 42.10
C ALA A 504 24.23 -16.37 43.08
N ALA A 505 23.72 -16.50 44.31
CA ALA A 505 24.24 -17.44 45.30
C ALA A 505 24.09 -18.90 44.87
N LYS A 506 22.94 -19.28 44.30
CA LYS A 506 22.72 -20.63 43.74
C LYS A 506 23.66 -20.96 42.58
N ALA A 507 24.06 -19.96 41.79
CA ALA A 507 25.04 -20.11 40.72
C ALA A 507 26.52 -20.01 41.19
N GLY A 508 26.76 -19.77 42.49
CA GLY A 508 28.11 -19.59 43.06
C GLY A 508 28.85 -18.34 42.54
N LEU A 509 28.13 -17.29 42.13
CA LEU A 509 28.69 -16.09 41.50
C LEU A 509 28.30 -14.83 42.27
N SER A 510 29.15 -13.79 42.24
CA SER A 510 28.77 -12.49 42.77
C SER A 510 27.66 -11.85 41.91
N VAL A 511 26.79 -11.04 42.52
CA VAL A 511 25.61 -10.44 41.85
C VAL A 511 25.98 -9.72 40.55
N LYS A 512 27.06 -8.92 40.56
CA LYS A 512 27.58 -8.21 39.37
C LYS A 512 28.07 -9.19 38.28
N ARG A 513 28.70 -10.30 38.67
CA ARG A 513 29.22 -11.31 37.73
C ARG A 513 28.09 -12.16 37.14
N TYR A 514 27.06 -12.45 37.93
CA TYR A 514 25.85 -13.12 37.49
C TYR A 514 25.08 -12.28 36.47
N GLN A 515 24.84 -10.99 36.74
CA GLN A 515 24.18 -10.07 35.80
C GLN A 515 24.94 -9.97 34.47
N ARG A 516 26.26 -9.76 34.51
CA ARG A 516 27.08 -9.70 33.28
C ARG A 516 27.05 -11.01 32.49
N LYS A 517 27.01 -12.17 33.15
CA LYS A 517 26.89 -13.47 32.47
C LYS A 517 25.47 -13.73 31.94
N LEU A 518 24.44 -13.21 32.61
CA LEU A 518 23.05 -13.29 32.18
C LEU A 518 22.83 -12.46 30.91
N GLU A 519 23.34 -11.23 30.88
CA GLU A 519 23.32 -10.34 29.70
C GLU A 519 24.06 -10.94 28.50
N ARG A 520 25.10 -11.75 28.76
CA ARG A 520 25.86 -12.47 27.73
C ARG A 520 25.23 -13.81 27.33
N GLY A 521 24.13 -14.22 27.98
CA GLY A 521 23.46 -15.50 27.72
C GLY A 521 24.26 -16.74 28.13
N GLU A 522 25.16 -16.61 29.11
CA GLU A 522 26.07 -17.65 29.60
C GLU A 522 25.52 -18.42 30.81
N ILE A 523 24.25 -18.21 31.18
CA ILE A 523 23.57 -18.88 32.29
C ILE A 523 22.42 -19.71 31.73
N THR A 524 22.40 -20.99 32.09
CA THR A 524 21.33 -21.93 31.76
C THR A 524 20.65 -22.41 33.04
N PHE A 525 19.35 -22.67 32.98
CA PHE A 525 18.58 -23.20 34.11
C PHE A 525 18.39 -24.71 33.92
N ASP A 526 18.64 -25.49 34.98
CA ASP A 526 18.30 -26.92 34.98
C ASP A 526 16.79 -27.15 35.12
N ALA A 527 16.35 -28.41 35.06
CA ALA A 527 14.94 -28.78 35.15
C ALA A 527 14.28 -28.43 36.50
N GLU A 528 15.09 -28.13 37.52
CA GLU A 528 14.68 -27.74 38.87
C GLU A 528 14.74 -26.21 39.08
N GLY A 529 15.10 -25.45 38.04
CA GLY A 529 15.12 -23.99 38.01
C GLY A 529 16.36 -23.36 38.65
N ASN A 530 17.42 -24.13 38.91
CA ASN A 530 18.68 -23.60 39.43
C ASN A 530 19.61 -23.10 38.30
N PRO A 531 20.20 -21.90 38.44
CA PRO A 531 21.07 -21.33 37.42
C PRO A 531 22.50 -21.91 37.48
N THR A 532 23.00 -22.41 36.34
CA THR A 532 24.37 -22.87 36.15
C THR A 532 25.08 -22.03 35.09
N SER A 533 26.37 -21.74 35.28
CA SER A 533 27.14 -20.94 34.31
C SER A 533 27.87 -21.84 33.32
N VAL A 534 27.65 -21.64 32.03
CA VAL A 534 28.21 -22.45 30.94
C VAL A 534 29.30 -21.65 30.22
N SER A 535 30.41 -22.30 29.87
CA SER A 535 31.52 -21.62 29.18
C SER A 535 31.17 -21.29 27.72
N LYS A 536 31.74 -20.20 27.18
CA LYS A 536 31.55 -19.80 25.76
C LYS A 536 31.93 -20.91 24.76
N LYS A 537 32.83 -21.81 25.14
CA LYS A 537 33.30 -22.93 24.30
C LYS A 537 32.20 -23.98 24.14
N ASP A 538 31.45 -24.25 25.20
CA ASP A 538 30.37 -25.24 25.22
C ASP A 538 29.11 -24.72 24.49
N LEU A 539 28.82 -23.43 24.62
CA LEU A 539 27.77 -22.74 23.84
C LEU A 539 28.02 -22.79 22.33
N LYS A 540 29.27 -22.64 21.88
CA LYS A 540 29.64 -22.80 20.47
C LYS A 540 29.52 -24.26 20.00
N LYS A 541 29.82 -25.24 20.87
CA LYS A 541 29.72 -26.66 20.56
C LYS A 541 28.25 -27.10 20.41
N ALA A 542 27.38 -26.69 21.32
CA ALA A 542 25.94 -26.94 21.28
C ALA A 542 25.27 -26.31 20.05
N LYS A 543 25.64 -25.07 19.67
CA LYS A 543 25.16 -24.43 18.42
C LYS A 543 25.65 -25.15 17.15
N LYS A 544 26.81 -25.80 17.18
CA LYS A 544 27.36 -26.54 16.04
C LYS A 544 26.67 -27.89 15.88
N GLU A 545 26.28 -28.54 16.97
CA GLU A 545 25.52 -29.80 16.98
C GLU A 545 24.06 -29.60 16.54
N SER A 546 23.37 -28.55 17.01
CA SER A 546 21.99 -28.26 16.59
C SER A 546 21.86 -27.84 15.11
N LYS A 547 22.92 -27.23 14.56
CA LYS A 547 23.01 -26.90 13.12
C LYS A 547 23.31 -28.13 12.26
N LYS A 548 23.85 -29.20 12.86
CA LYS A 548 24.14 -30.48 12.19
C LYS A 548 22.88 -31.37 12.16
N SER A 549 22.11 -31.42 13.25
CA SER A 549 20.84 -32.16 13.31
C SER A 549 19.75 -31.60 12.39
N SER A 550 19.62 -30.27 12.31
CA SER A 550 18.65 -29.61 11.40
C SER A 550 18.96 -29.80 9.91
N LYS A 551 20.21 -30.09 9.54
CA LYS A 551 20.61 -30.39 8.16
C LYS A 551 20.26 -31.83 7.73
N ASP A 552 20.21 -32.78 8.67
CA ASP A 552 19.86 -34.18 8.37
C ASP A 552 18.33 -34.39 8.27
N GLU A 553 17.52 -33.67 9.05
CA GLU A 553 16.05 -33.73 8.90
C GLU A 553 15.55 -33.15 7.57
N GLY A 554 16.21 -32.10 7.06
CA GLY A 554 15.86 -31.48 5.77
C GLY A 554 16.12 -32.38 4.55
N LYS A 555 17.06 -33.33 4.64
CA LYS A 555 17.35 -34.29 3.56
C LYS A 555 16.40 -35.48 3.54
N LYS A 556 15.78 -35.85 4.68
CA LYS A 556 14.81 -36.96 4.75
C LYS A 556 13.42 -36.59 4.25
N ARG A 557 12.98 -35.33 4.40
CA ARG A 557 11.65 -34.89 3.95
C ARG A 557 11.51 -34.64 2.44
N LYS A 558 12.62 -34.45 1.72
CA LYS A 558 12.59 -34.13 0.28
C LYS A 558 12.57 -35.36 -0.65
N ARG A 559 12.54 -36.58 -0.09
CA ARG A 559 12.63 -37.84 -0.87
C ARG A 559 11.41 -38.76 -0.73
N SER A 560 10.32 -38.31 -0.09
CA SER A 560 9.15 -39.15 0.22
C SER A 560 7.81 -38.64 -0.32
N GLU A 561 7.77 -37.61 -1.16
CA GLU A 561 6.50 -37.02 -1.65
C GLU A 561 6.30 -37.06 -3.18
N ASP A 562 7.15 -37.77 -3.94
CA ASP A 562 7.00 -37.82 -5.41
C ASP A 562 7.16 -39.23 -6.01
N ASP A 563 6.42 -40.20 -5.46
CA ASP A 563 6.14 -41.44 -6.20
C ASP A 563 4.90 -42.17 -5.65
N GLY A 564 3.79 -42.14 -6.38
CA GLY A 564 2.68 -43.06 -6.14
C GLY A 564 1.26 -42.57 -6.44
N GLU A 565 0.91 -42.33 -7.71
CA GLU A 565 -0.45 -42.64 -8.20
C GLU A 565 -0.54 -42.66 -9.74
N LYS A 566 -0.26 -43.82 -10.36
CA LYS A 566 -0.85 -44.19 -11.67
C LYS A 566 -1.31 -45.65 -11.65
N LYS A 567 -2.63 -45.82 -11.51
CA LYS A 567 -3.34 -47.09 -11.61
C LYS A 567 -3.35 -47.62 -13.06
N LYS A 568 -3.06 -48.93 -13.14
CA LYS A 568 -3.27 -49.90 -14.22
C LYS A 568 -4.47 -49.64 -15.14
N LYS A 569 -4.25 -49.69 -16.46
CA LYS A 569 -5.19 -50.25 -17.44
C LYS A 569 -4.49 -51.34 -18.26
N LYS A 570 -4.96 -52.57 -18.10
CA LYS A 570 -4.69 -53.73 -18.96
C LYS A 570 -5.17 -53.43 -20.39
N LYS A 571 -4.36 -53.75 -21.40
CA LYS A 571 -4.83 -54.44 -22.61
C LYS A 571 -3.70 -55.28 -23.19
N SER A 572 -4.09 -56.47 -23.61
CA SER A 572 -3.32 -57.63 -24.01
C SER A 572 -3.13 -57.71 -25.53
N LYS A 573 -2.11 -58.49 -25.92
CA LYS A 573 -1.90 -59.23 -27.18
C LYS A 573 -1.38 -58.46 -28.40
N GLY A 574 -0.35 -59.05 -29.00
CA GLY A 574 -0.17 -59.06 -30.46
C GLY A 574 1.29 -58.99 -30.89
N GLU A 575 1.89 -60.16 -31.08
CA GLU A 575 3.13 -60.49 -31.84
C GLU A 575 4.49 -59.97 -31.35
#